data_AF-A0A7S1YVX4-F1
#
_entry.id   AF-A0A7S1YVX4-F1
#
_cell.length_a   1.000
_cell.length_b   1.000
_cell.length_c   1.000
_cell.angle_alpha   90.00
_cell.angle_beta   90.00
_cell.angle_gamma   90.00
#
_symmetry.space_group_name_H-M   'P 1'
#
loop_
_entity.id
_entity.type
_entity.pdbx_description
1 polymer ?
#
loop_
_entity_poly.entity_id
_entity_poly.type
_entity_poly.pdbx_seq_one_letter_code
_entity_poly.pdbx_strand_id
1 'polypeptide(L)'
;YNRDEDMPNHGEIILKNVEVYWSDPLVPLGDTTINGSDDSPRDLNDREKEVLVHPKPVLQNINLHVSNGELCAVVGRVGSGKSTLCSAIINEAILKEGEIILKGKVAYAAQTPWILNATLRDNILFGLPMDEDKYHKVLR
;
A
#
# COMPACT_ATOMS: atom_id res chain seq x y z
N TYR A 1 32.44 -17.96 7.33
CA TYR A 1 31.04 -18.30 7.02
C TYR A 1 30.30 -16.99 6.72
N ASN A 2 30.51 -16.42 5.53
CA ASN A 2 29.74 -15.26 5.04
C ASN A 2 28.67 -15.80 4.10
N ARG A 3 27.41 -15.61 4.47
CA ARG A 3 26.22 -16.14 3.79
C ARG A 3 25.58 -15.07 2.90
N ASP A 4 26.39 -14.18 2.33
CA ASP A 4 25.91 -12.98 1.63
C ASP A 4 26.14 -13.01 0.09
N GLU A 5 26.73 -14.08 -0.46
CA GLU A 5 27.02 -14.16 -1.90
C GLU A 5 25.96 -14.89 -2.76
N ASP A 6 24.89 -15.45 -2.16
CA ASP A 6 23.97 -16.37 -2.88
C ASP A 6 22.49 -15.96 -2.92
N MET A 7 22.13 -14.70 -2.66
CA MET A 7 20.79 -14.20 -2.98
C MET A 7 20.85 -13.17 -4.11
N PRO A 8 20.34 -13.49 -5.32
CA PRO A 8 20.18 -12.46 -6.33
C PRO A 8 19.20 -11.42 -5.78
N ASN A 9 19.71 -10.21 -5.51
CA ASN A 9 18.94 -9.00 -5.20
C ASN A 9 18.14 -8.54 -6.44
N HIS A 10 17.33 -9.42 -6.99
CA HIS A 10 16.45 -9.16 -8.11
C HIS A 10 15.11 -8.69 -7.55
N GLY A 11 14.70 -7.48 -7.96
CA GLY A 11 13.44 -6.89 -7.52
C GLY A 11 12.28 -7.77 -7.99
N GLU A 12 11.43 -8.20 -7.08
CA GLU A 12 10.28 -9.05 -7.40
C GLU A 12 9.07 -8.63 -6.56
N ILE A 13 7.90 -8.57 -7.18
CA ILE A 13 6.63 -8.28 -6.53
C ILE A 13 5.69 -9.45 -6.80
N ILE A 14 5.16 -10.07 -5.74
CA ILE A 14 4.20 -11.17 -5.83
C ILE A 14 3.01 -10.86 -4.93
N LEU A 15 1.81 -10.86 -5.49
CA LEU A 15 0.54 -10.78 -4.79
C LEU A 15 -0.21 -12.09 -5.05
N LYS A 16 -0.65 -12.77 -3.99
CA LYS A 16 -1.45 -13.99 -4.06
C LYS A 16 -2.73 -13.82 -3.27
N ASN A 17 -3.86 -13.91 -3.96
CA ASN A 17 -5.20 -13.79 -3.40
C ASN A 17 -5.39 -12.62 -2.41
N VAL A 18 -4.89 -11.44 -2.78
CA VAL A 18 -4.84 -10.29 -1.88
C VAL A 18 -6.22 -9.63 -1.73
N GLU A 19 -6.64 -9.45 -0.47
CA GLU A 19 -7.78 -8.63 -0.08
C GLU A 19 -7.38 -7.43 0.79
N VAL A 20 -7.77 -6.23 0.38
CA VAL A 20 -7.36 -4.97 1.00
C VAL A 20 -8.55 -4.18 1.53
N TYR A 21 -8.42 -3.64 2.73
CA TYR A 21 -9.44 -2.85 3.42
C TYR A 21 -8.89 -1.47 3.85
N TRP A 22 -9.74 -0.45 3.90
CA TRP A 22 -9.36 0.89 4.40
C TRP A 22 -9.36 1.00 5.93
N SER A 23 -10.13 0.14 6.58
CA SER A 23 -10.23 0.03 8.04
C SER A 23 -10.39 -1.44 8.41
N ASP A 24 -10.11 -1.81 9.66
CA ASP A 24 -10.27 -3.20 10.07
C ASP A 24 -11.73 -3.60 9.89
N PRO A 25 -12.05 -4.57 9.00
CA PRO A 25 -13.40 -5.04 8.86
C PRO A 25 -13.96 -5.48 10.20
N LEU A 26 -13.19 -6.20 11.03
CA LEU A 26 -13.67 -6.84 12.24
C LEU A 26 -14.01 -5.88 13.38
N VAL A 27 -13.72 -4.58 13.24
CA VAL A 27 -14.10 -3.56 14.22
C VAL A 27 -15.43 -2.95 13.80
N PRO A 28 -16.52 -3.12 14.59
CA PRO A 28 -17.79 -2.47 14.32
C PRO A 28 -17.60 -0.95 14.31
N LEU A 29 -18.22 -0.26 13.35
CA LEU A 29 -18.17 1.20 13.25
C LEU A 29 -18.66 1.95 14.51
N GLY A 30 -19.34 1.25 15.43
CA GLY A 30 -19.86 1.78 16.70
C GLY A 30 -18.90 1.75 17.90
N ASP A 31 -17.75 1.07 17.83
CA ASP A 31 -16.87 0.87 19.01
C ASP A 31 -15.85 2.00 19.24
N THR A 32 -16.06 3.16 18.62
CA THR A 32 -15.34 4.38 19.02
C THR A 32 -15.98 4.91 20.30
N THR A 33 -15.62 4.32 21.44
CA THR A 33 -16.11 4.68 22.78
C THR A 33 -15.91 6.18 23.04
N ILE A 34 -16.98 6.95 22.88
CA ILE A 34 -17.23 8.20 23.61
C ILE A 34 -18.11 7.83 24.81
N ASN A 35 -17.44 7.67 25.97
CA ASN A 35 -17.96 7.73 27.34
C ASN A 35 -19.43 7.36 27.59
N GLY A 36 -19.62 6.19 28.21
CA GLY A 36 -20.58 6.01 29.30
C GLY A 36 -22.05 6.26 28.97
N SER A 37 -22.68 5.32 28.25
CA SER A 37 -24.08 4.97 28.52
C SER A 37 -24.26 3.48 28.20
N ASP A 38 -24.78 2.76 29.18
CA ASP A 38 -25.17 1.36 29.09
C ASP A 38 -26.39 1.28 28.17
N ASP A 39 -26.13 1.22 26.86
CA ASP A 39 -27.16 0.99 25.85
C ASP A 39 -26.73 -0.21 25.00
N SER A 40 -26.84 -1.40 25.60
CA SER A 40 -26.71 -2.65 24.86
C SER A 40 -27.71 -2.64 23.68
N PRO A 41 -27.30 -2.81 22.41
CA PRO A 41 -28.22 -2.67 21.28
C PRO A 41 -29.19 -3.86 21.25
N ARG A 42 -30.34 -3.69 21.89
CA ARG A 42 -31.48 -4.60 21.77
C ARG A 42 -32.35 -4.06 20.65
N ASP A 43 -32.52 -4.86 19.61
CA ASP A 43 -33.40 -4.63 18.46
C ASP A 43 -32.88 -3.75 17.31
N LEU A 44 -31.62 -3.94 16.88
CA LEU A 44 -31.23 -3.54 15.53
C LEU A 44 -31.81 -4.50 14.49
N ASN A 45 -32.48 -3.96 13.47
CA ASN A 45 -33.00 -4.74 12.35
C ASN A 45 -31.84 -5.23 11.44
N ASP A 46 -32.07 -6.26 10.62
CA ASP A 46 -30.97 -6.92 9.86
C ASP A 46 -30.23 -5.97 8.90
N ARG A 47 -30.88 -4.90 8.46
CA ARG A 47 -30.26 -3.83 7.66
C ARG A 47 -29.38 -2.91 8.51
N GLU A 48 -29.80 -2.53 9.70
CA GLU A 48 -28.98 -1.74 10.64
C GLU A 48 -27.78 -2.55 11.15
N LYS A 49 -27.95 -3.87 11.32
CA LYS A 49 -26.81 -4.78 11.51
C LYS A 49 -25.87 -4.76 10.31
N GLU A 50 -26.39 -4.81 9.08
CA GLU A 50 -25.58 -4.73 7.85
C GLU A 50 -24.83 -3.39 7.69
N VAL A 51 -25.36 -2.28 8.23
CA VAL A 51 -24.65 -0.98 8.30
C VAL A 51 -23.48 -1.03 9.32
N LEU A 52 -23.55 -1.92 10.31
CA LEU A 52 -22.45 -2.22 11.25
C LEU A 52 -21.51 -3.33 10.72
N VAL A 53 -21.88 -4.04 9.64
CA VAL A 53 -21.10 -5.14 9.07
C VAL A 53 -19.95 -4.55 8.26
N HIS A 54 -18.75 -4.77 8.80
CA HIS A 54 -17.46 -4.92 8.14
C HIS A 54 -17.32 -4.19 6.78
N PRO A 55 -16.56 -3.07 6.68
CA PRO A 55 -16.27 -2.41 5.40
C PRO A 55 -15.95 -3.42 4.30
N LYS A 56 -16.61 -3.30 3.16
CA LYS A 56 -16.32 -4.13 1.99
C LYS A 56 -14.86 -3.96 1.58
N PRO A 57 -14.18 -5.04 1.13
CA PRO A 57 -12.82 -4.92 0.67
C PRO A 57 -12.75 -4.00 -0.55
N VAL A 58 -11.75 -3.12 -0.55
CA VAL A 58 -11.45 -2.14 -1.60
C VAL A 58 -10.84 -2.83 -2.81
N LEU A 59 -10.04 -3.86 -2.56
CA LEU A 59 -9.45 -4.76 -3.54
C LEU A 59 -9.72 -6.19 -3.11
N GLN A 60 -10.07 -7.06 -4.06
CA GLN A 60 -10.45 -8.45 -3.83
C GLN A 60 -9.81 -9.34 -4.88
N ASN A 61 -9.39 -10.54 -4.49
CA ASN A 61 -8.85 -11.56 -5.40
C ASN A 61 -7.71 -11.06 -6.29
N ILE A 62 -6.85 -10.18 -5.77
CA ILE A 62 -5.75 -9.63 -6.55
C ILE A 62 -4.59 -10.64 -6.60
N ASN A 63 -4.22 -11.01 -7.82
CA ASN A 63 -3.08 -11.86 -8.11
C ASN A 63 -2.19 -11.14 -9.12
N LEU A 64 -0.92 -10.95 -8.78
CA LEU A 64 0.05 -10.23 -9.60
C LEU A 64 1.43 -10.83 -9.38
N HIS A 65 2.21 -10.99 -10.45
CA HIS A 65 3.62 -11.34 -10.36
C HIS A 65 4.37 -10.43 -11.32
N VAL A 66 5.35 -9.69 -10.79
CA VAL A 66 6.24 -8.83 -11.57
C VAL A 66 7.67 -9.26 -11.23
N SER A 67 8.35 -9.77 -12.25
CA SER A 67 9.73 -10.23 -12.16
C SER A 67 10.70 -9.07 -12.34
N ASN A 68 11.96 -9.30 -11.97
CA ASN A 68 13.00 -8.29 -12.13
C ASN A 68 13.19 -7.89 -13.60
N GLY A 69 13.25 -6.58 -13.85
CA GLY A 69 13.38 -6.01 -15.19
C GLY A 69 12.08 -5.91 -15.97
N GLU A 70 10.96 -6.37 -15.42
CA GLU A 70 9.65 -6.22 -16.07
C GLU A 70 9.04 -4.84 -15.80
N LEU A 71 8.41 -4.29 -16.84
CA LEU A 71 7.58 -3.08 -16.74
C LEU A 71 6.11 -3.49 -16.74
N CYS A 72 5.45 -3.38 -15.59
CA CYS A 72 4.02 -3.66 -15.44
C CYS A 72 3.22 -2.36 -15.40
N ALA A 73 2.14 -2.28 -16.19
CA ALA A 73 1.22 -1.14 -16.20
C ALA A 73 -0.16 -1.56 -15.66
N VAL A 74 -0.63 -0.91 -14.60
CA VAL A 74 -1.98 -1.10 -14.04
C VAL A 74 -2.89 0.01 -14.54
N VAL A 75 -3.91 -0.35 -15.32
CA VAL A 75 -4.84 0.60 -15.94
C VAL A 75 -6.29 0.30 -15.55
N GLY A 76 -7.14 1.33 -15.55
CA GLY A 76 -8.54 1.19 -15.16
C GLY A 76 -9.21 2.53 -14.86
N ARG A 77 -10.54 2.51 -14.73
CA ARG A 77 -11.37 3.71 -14.47
C ARG A 77 -10.94 4.46 -13.21
N VAL A 78 -11.29 5.75 -13.11
CA VAL A 78 -11.11 6.52 -11.86
C VAL A 78 -11.89 5.82 -10.73
N GLY A 79 -11.28 5.72 -9.54
CA GLY A 79 -11.86 5.03 -8.40
C GLY A 79 -11.70 3.49 -8.40
N SER A 80 -11.05 2.89 -9.40
CA SER A 80 -10.88 1.43 -9.47
C SER A 80 -9.82 0.83 -8.52
N GLY A 81 -9.30 1.62 -7.57
CA GLY A 81 -8.31 1.12 -6.59
C GLY A 81 -6.85 1.01 -7.06
N LYS A 82 -6.45 1.66 -8.18
CA LYS A 82 -5.06 1.65 -8.66
C LYS A 82 -4.06 2.17 -7.62
N SER A 83 -4.34 3.36 -7.06
CA SER A 83 -3.49 3.94 -6.02
C SER A 83 -3.52 3.08 -4.75
N THR A 84 -4.67 2.51 -4.39
CA THR A 84 -4.79 1.55 -3.28
C THR A 84 -3.93 0.30 -3.49
N LEU A 85 -3.82 -0.21 -4.72
CA LEU A 85 -2.96 -1.34 -5.04
C LEU A 85 -1.50 -0.98 -4.79
N CYS A 86 -1.05 0.21 -5.20
CA CYS A 86 0.30 0.70 -4.89
C CYS A 86 0.53 0.80 -3.38
N SER A 87 -0.41 1.38 -2.62
CA SER A 87 -0.33 1.47 -1.16
C SER A 87 -0.27 0.09 -0.50
N ALA A 88 -1.02 -0.90 -1.00
CA ALA A 88 -0.95 -2.27 -0.49
C ALA A 88 0.43 -2.90 -0.72
N ILE A 89 1.04 -2.68 -1.88
CA ILE A 89 2.38 -3.20 -2.21
C ILE A 89 3.46 -2.64 -1.27
N ILE A 90 3.34 -1.37 -0.86
CA ILE A 90 4.28 -0.73 0.09
C ILE A 90 3.88 -0.89 1.56
N ASN A 91 2.91 -1.77 1.86
CA ASN A 91 2.45 -2.10 3.21
C ASN A 91 1.81 -0.92 3.97
N GLU A 92 1.13 -0.01 3.27
CA GLU A 92 0.37 1.11 3.84
C GLU A 92 -1.14 0.84 3.97
N ALA A 93 -1.61 -0.36 3.60
CA ALA A 93 -3.02 -0.75 3.66
C ALA A 93 -3.23 -2.02 4.48
N ILE A 94 -4.45 -2.25 4.95
CA ILE A 94 -4.79 -3.42 5.77
C ILE A 94 -5.02 -4.62 4.86
N LEU A 95 -4.13 -5.61 4.95
CA LEU A 95 -4.26 -6.92 4.32
C LEU A 95 -4.96 -7.89 5.31
N LYS A 96 -6.06 -8.50 4.90
CA LYS A 96 -6.75 -9.53 5.72
C LYS A 96 -6.57 -10.94 5.19
N GLU A 97 -6.53 -11.07 3.87
CA GLU A 97 -6.32 -12.34 3.19
C GLU A 97 -5.26 -12.19 2.11
N GLY A 98 -4.53 -13.28 1.87
CA GLY A 98 -3.50 -13.37 0.85
C GLY A 98 -2.13 -13.01 1.35
N GLU A 99 -1.21 -12.87 0.40
CA GLU A 99 0.20 -12.63 0.65
C GLU A 99 0.73 -11.59 -0.33
N ILE A 100 1.51 -10.63 0.18
CA ILE A 100 2.31 -9.71 -0.62
C ILE A 100 3.78 -9.97 -0.31
N ILE A 101 4.54 -10.40 -1.32
CA ILE A 101 5.99 -10.59 -1.24
C ILE A 101 6.65 -9.50 -2.06
N LEU A 102 7.54 -8.75 -1.40
CA LEU A 102 8.35 -7.72 -2.01
C LEU A 102 9.82 -8.03 -1.74
N LYS A 103 10.60 -8.30 -2.80
CA LYS A 103 12.04 -8.56 -2.70
C LYS A 103 12.83 -7.34 -3.17
N GLY A 104 13.85 -6.95 -2.40
CA GLY A 104 14.75 -5.84 -2.73
C GLY A 104 14.30 -4.49 -2.17
N LYS A 105 14.90 -3.41 -2.70
CA LYS A 105 14.59 -2.02 -2.30
C LYS A 105 13.48 -1.45 -3.18
N VAL A 106 12.61 -0.63 -2.60
CA VAL A 106 11.52 0.06 -3.30
C VAL A 106 11.73 1.56 -3.29
N ALA A 107 11.43 2.19 -4.43
CA ALA A 107 11.21 3.62 -4.54
C ALA A 107 9.73 3.83 -4.93
N TYR A 108 9.05 4.74 -4.23
CA TYR A 108 7.65 5.05 -4.48
C TYR A 108 7.50 6.51 -4.89
N ALA A 109 6.82 6.76 -6.01
CA ALA A 109 6.45 8.08 -6.48
C ALA A 109 4.93 8.22 -6.38
N ALA A 110 4.48 8.98 -5.39
CA ALA A 110 3.06 9.18 -5.13
C ALA A 110 2.37 9.98 -6.24
N GLN A 111 1.04 9.83 -6.35
CA GLN A 111 0.21 10.58 -7.29
C GLN A 111 0.32 12.10 -7.10
N THR A 112 0.37 12.54 -5.84
CA THR A 112 0.61 13.95 -5.49
C THR A 112 2.07 14.10 -5.07
N PRO A 113 2.87 14.92 -5.77
CA PRO A 113 4.27 15.11 -5.40
C PRO A 113 4.39 15.84 -4.06
N TRP A 114 5.34 15.42 -3.24
CA TRP A 114 5.75 16.14 -2.05
C TRP A 114 7.09 16.82 -2.30
N ILE A 115 7.10 18.15 -2.20
CA ILE A 115 8.27 18.99 -2.49
C ILE A 115 8.72 19.66 -1.19
N LEU A 116 9.99 19.47 -0.86
CA LEU A 116 10.66 20.14 0.24
C LEU A 116 10.89 21.62 -0.10
N ASN A 117 10.76 22.50 0.89
CA ASN A 117 11.21 23.89 0.76
C ASN A 117 12.74 23.96 0.80
N ALA A 118 13.37 23.52 -0.29
CA ALA A 118 14.80 23.39 -0.48
C ALA A 118 15.15 23.58 -1.95
N THR A 119 16.43 23.49 -2.32
CA THR A 119 16.81 23.60 -3.73
C THR A 119 16.26 22.43 -4.55
N LEU A 120 16.18 22.59 -5.88
CA LEU A 120 15.82 21.49 -6.78
C LEU A 120 16.76 20.29 -6.58
N ARG A 121 18.06 20.55 -6.40
CA ARG A 121 19.07 19.51 -6.14
C ARG A 121 18.72 18.72 -4.88
N ASP A 122 18.40 19.40 -3.78
CA ASP A 122 18.09 18.75 -2.52
C ASP A 122 16.78 17.95 -2.60
N ASN A 123 15.80 18.45 -3.35
CA ASN A 123 14.58 17.72 -3.68
C ASN A 123 14.83 16.48 -4.55
N ILE A 124 15.90 16.43 -5.35
CA ILE A 124 16.25 15.22 -6.12
C ILE A 124 17.04 14.23 -5.24
N LEU A 125 17.95 14.73 -4.41
CA LEU A 125 18.81 13.90 -3.56
C LEU A 125 18.06 13.32 -2.36
N PHE A 126 17.01 14.00 -1.87
CA PHE A 126 16.25 13.59 -0.68
C PHE A 126 17.15 13.24 0.53
N GLY A 127 18.21 14.02 0.74
CA GLY A 127 19.16 13.84 1.84
C GLY A 127 20.27 12.81 1.60
N LEU A 128 20.33 12.18 0.43
CA LEU A 128 21.44 11.30 0.04
C LEU A 128 22.66 12.13 -0.42
N PRO A 129 23.90 11.60 -0.29
CA PRO A 129 25.09 12.27 -0.80
C PRO A 129 25.05 12.43 -2.33
N MET A 130 25.67 13.50 -2.82
CA MET A 130 25.74 13.79 -4.25
C MET A 130 26.64 12.78 -4.96
N ASP A 131 26.08 12.17 -6.00
CA ASP A 131 26.80 11.40 -7.03
C ASP A 131 26.59 12.15 -8.34
N GLU A 132 27.62 12.88 -8.79
CA GLU A 132 27.53 13.77 -9.97
C GLU A 132 27.15 13.00 -11.25
N ASP A 133 27.72 11.81 -11.46
CA ASP A 133 27.45 11.00 -12.65
C ASP A 133 26.01 10.51 -12.67
N LYS A 134 25.53 10.00 -11.53
CA LYS A 134 24.13 9.56 -11.38
C LYS A 134 23.16 10.74 -11.50
N TYR A 135 23.48 11.87 -10.88
CA TYR A 135 22.65 13.07 -10.91
C TYR A 135 22.51 13.62 -12.34
N HIS A 136 23.62 13.76 -13.07
CA HIS A 136 23.60 14.19 -14.47
C HIS A 136 22.85 13.22 -15.38
N LYS A 137 22.88 11.92 -15.11
CA LYS A 137 22.10 10.93 -15.86
C LYS A 137 20.59 11.07 -15.64
N VAL A 138 20.15 11.42 -14.42
CA VAL A 138 18.72 11.64 -14.10
C VAL A 138 18.18 12.91 -14.76
N LEU A 139 19.01 13.92 -14.99
CA LEU A 139 18.61 15.21 -15.60
C LEU A 139 18.57 15.22 -17.13
N ARG A 140 19.04 14.16 -17.80
CA ARG A 140 19.04 14.05 -19.26
C ARG A 140 17.78 13.38 -19.77
#